data_AF-A0A9D5KA23-F1
#
_entry.id   AF-A0A9D5KA23-F1
#
_cell.length_a   1.000
_cell.length_b   1.000
_cell.length_c   1.000
_cell.angle_alpha   90.00
_cell.angle_beta   90.00
_cell.angle_gamma   90.00
#
_symmetry.space_group_name_H-M   'P 1'
#
loop_
_entity.id
_entity.type
_entity.pdbx_description
1 polymer ?
#
loop_
_entity_poly.entity_id
_entity_poly.type
_entity_poly.pdbx_seq_one_letter_code
_entity_poly.pdbx_strand_id
1 'polypeptide(L)'
;MKSYGSGVFIGERIGVETSSEEPTPVSFTWRDRTYRITKILRQWHDHGFSKASPVRNWRTRRHRNNYIVEVESGEDFEIYLDRGSGRRNWYIYRQIKKRPKGR
;
A
#
# COMPACT_ATOMS: atom_id res chain seq x y z
N MET A 1 -5.07 16.26 12.29
CA MET A 1 -5.15 14.89 11.70
C MET A 1 -4.96 15.04 10.19
N LYS A 2 -3.88 14.52 9.59
CA LYS A 2 -3.64 14.69 8.13
C LYS A 2 -4.68 13.89 7.35
N SER A 3 -5.44 14.54 6.47
CA SER A 3 -6.34 13.89 5.52
C SER A 3 -5.54 13.47 4.29
N TYR A 4 -5.50 12.18 4.01
CA TYR A 4 -4.82 11.62 2.83
C TYR A 4 -5.81 11.40 1.66
N GLY A 5 -6.87 12.21 1.58
CA GLY A 5 -8.08 11.94 0.80
C GLY A 5 -7.98 12.04 -0.72
N SER A 6 -6.96 12.66 -1.29
CA SER A 6 -6.84 12.90 -2.73
C SER A 6 -5.49 12.41 -3.27
N GLY A 7 -5.51 11.70 -4.40
CA GLY A 7 -4.33 11.12 -5.03
C GLY A 7 -4.67 10.48 -6.38
N VAL A 8 -3.66 10.19 -7.20
CA VAL A 8 -3.84 9.52 -8.50
C VAL A 8 -3.92 8.02 -8.30
N PHE A 9 -5.06 7.41 -8.67
CA PHE A 9 -5.23 5.96 -8.63
C PHE A 9 -4.27 5.25 -9.60
N ILE A 10 -3.72 4.11 -9.17
CA ILE A 10 -2.79 3.28 -9.94
C ILE A 10 -3.31 1.84 -9.98
N GLY A 11 -3.45 1.19 -8.83
CA GLY A 11 -4.04 -0.16 -8.73
C GLY A 11 -3.18 -1.31 -9.30
N GLU A 12 -1.86 -1.13 -9.38
CA GLU A 12 -0.95 -2.10 -10.00
C GLU A 12 -0.27 -3.01 -8.97
N ARG A 13 0.18 -4.20 -9.40
CA ARG A 13 0.99 -5.09 -8.57
C ARG A 13 2.41 -4.55 -8.47
N ILE A 14 3.03 -4.68 -7.29
CA ILE A 14 4.41 -4.26 -7.03
C ILE A 14 5.20 -5.39 -6.37
N GLY A 15 6.52 -5.40 -6.58
CA GLY A 15 7.45 -6.13 -5.72
C GLY A 15 7.71 -5.32 -4.45
N VAL A 16 7.79 -5.96 -3.30
CA VAL A 16 8.05 -5.29 -2.01
C VAL A 16 9.09 -6.08 -1.25
N GLU A 17 10.10 -5.39 -0.74
CA GLU A 17 11.01 -5.93 0.27
C GLU A 17 10.53 -5.49 1.64
N THR A 18 10.58 -6.40 2.61
CA THR A 18 10.22 -6.14 4.00
C THR A 18 11.43 -6.22 4.90
N SER A 19 11.38 -5.53 6.05
CA SER A 19 12.40 -5.69 7.09
C SER A 19 12.44 -7.14 7.58
N SER A 20 13.63 -7.58 8.02
CA SER A 20 13.84 -8.87 8.68
C SER A 20 13.38 -8.88 10.14
N GLU A 21 13.33 -7.70 10.77
CA GLU A 21 12.97 -7.54 12.19
C GLU A 21 11.45 -7.44 12.36
N GLU A 22 10.79 -6.70 11.47
CA GLU A 22 9.34 -6.56 11.43
C GLU A 22 8.85 -6.72 9.98
N PRO A 23 7.68 -7.34 9.74
CA PRO A 23 7.13 -7.54 8.39
C PRO A 23 6.53 -6.24 7.81
N THR A 24 7.27 -5.14 7.88
CA THR A 24 6.94 -3.82 7.36
C THR A 24 7.70 -3.56 6.06
N PRO A 25 7.11 -2.85 5.10
CA PRO A 25 7.74 -2.60 3.80
C PRO A 25 8.87 -1.58 3.93
N VAL A 26 10.04 -1.90 3.36
CA VAL A 26 11.23 -1.03 3.34
C VAL A 26 11.57 -0.51 1.95
N SER A 27 11.16 -1.22 0.90
CA SER A 27 11.29 -0.78 -0.48
C SER A 27 10.18 -1.40 -1.34
N PHE A 28 9.89 -0.80 -2.48
CA PHE A 28 9.05 -1.44 -3.49
C PHE A 28 9.53 -1.13 -4.91
N THR A 29 9.26 -2.05 -5.84
CA THR A 29 9.55 -1.90 -7.26
C THR A 29 8.26 -1.74 -8.04
N TRP A 30 8.19 -0.65 -8.83
CA TRP A 30 7.06 -0.33 -9.71
C TRP A 30 7.58 0.14 -11.07
N ARG A 31 7.18 -0.53 -12.16
CA ARG A 31 7.59 -0.25 -13.55
C ARG A 31 9.10 -0.04 -13.69
N ASP A 32 9.86 -1.05 -13.26
CA ASP A 32 11.33 -1.11 -13.32
C ASP A 32 12.08 -0.06 -12.48
N ARG A 33 11.35 0.68 -11.62
CA ARG A 33 11.94 1.63 -10.68
C ARG A 33 11.75 1.16 -9.25
N THR A 34 12.84 1.16 -8.50
CA THR A 34 12.85 0.91 -7.05
C THR A 34 12.61 2.22 -6.31
N TYR A 35 11.72 2.17 -5.33
CA TYR A 35 11.37 3.23 -4.42
C TYR A 35 11.69 2.79 -3.00
N ARG A 36 12.70 3.43 -2.40
CA ARG A 36 13.06 3.17 -1.00
C ARG A 36 12.13 3.95 -0.09
N ILE A 37 11.55 3.26 0.88
CA ILE A 37 10.64 3.84 1.86
C ILE A 37 11.48 4.44 2.97
N THR A 38 11.29 5.73 3.23
CA THR A 38 11.96 6.44 4.33
C THR A 38 11.09 6.49 5.57
N LYS A 39 9.76 6.45 5.39
CA LYS A 39 8.81 6.57 6.51
C LYS A 39 7.49 5.88 6.23
N ILE A 40 6.97 5.17 7.23
CA ILE A 40 5.57 4.74 7.26
C ILE A 40 4.77 5.86 7.94
N LEU A 41 3.98 6.58 7.15
CA LEU A 41 3.14 7.69 7.63
C LEU A 41 1.86 7.20 8.31
N ARG A 42 1.36 6.03 7.91
CA ARG A 42 0.17 5.39 8.51
C ARG A 42 0.16 3.90 8.18
N GLN A 43 -0.31 3.06 9.12
CA GLN A 43 -0.67 1.66 8.84
C GLN A 43 -2.07 1.34 9.39
N TRP A 44 -2.80 0.45 8.70
CA TRP A 44 -4.06 -0.11 9.21
C TRP A 44 -4.40 -1.44 8.55
N HIS A 45 -5.18 -2.26 9.24
CA HIS A 45 -5.74 -3.49 8.67
C HIS A 45 -7.13 -3.22 8.11
N ASP A 46 -7.37 -3.60 6.85
CA ASP A 46 -8.72 -3.65 6.28
C ASP A 46 -9.21 -5.10 6.30
N HIS A 47 -10.00 -5.40 7.33
CA HIS A 47 -10.73 -6.64 7.53
C HIS A 47 -12.21 -6.54 7.09
N GLY A 48 -12.55 -5.48 6.36
CA GLY A 48 -13.90 -5.21 5.91
C GLY A 48 -14.40 -6.20 4.88
N PHE A 49 -15.70 -6.15 4.61
CA PHE A 49 -16.33 -6.95 3.57
C PHE A 49 -16.46 -6.14 2.29
N SER A 50 -16.40 -6.81 1.14
CA SER A 50 -16.84 -6.16 -0.09
C SER A 50 -18.33 -5.83 -0.01
N LYS A 51 -18.76 -4.68 -0.53
CA LYS A 51 -20.19 -4.35 -0.65
C LYS A 51 -20.93 -5.37 -1.53
N ALA A 52 -20.21 -5.99 -2.46
CA ALA A 52 -20.70 -7.05 -3.34
C ALA A 52 -20.55 -8.46 -2.74
N SER A 53 -20.06 -8.61 -1.50
CA SER A 53 -19.94 -9.94 -0.89
C SER A 53 -21.35 -10.47 -0.55
N PRO A 54 -21.75 -11.64 -1.10
CA PRO A 54 -23.09 -12.19 -0.89
C PRO A 54 -23.32 -12.66 0.56
N VAL A 55 -22.24 -12.97 1.29
CA VAL A 55 -22.26 -13.42 2.69
C VAL A 55 -21.13 -12.75 3.45
N ARG A 56 -21.35 -12.41 4.72
CA ARG A 56 -20.32 -11.83 5.60
C ARG A 56 -19.72 -12.88 6.52
N ASN A 57 -18.70 -13.59 6.05
CA ASN A 57 -17.97 -14.57 6.87
C ASN A 57 -16.44 -14.41 6.69
N TRP A 58 -15.65 -15.09 7.50
CA TRP A 58 -14.19 -14.93 7.47
C TRP A 58 -13.55 -15.14 6.09
N ARG A 59 -14.16 -15.95 5.21
CA ARG A 59 -13.70 -16.21 3.84
C ARG A 59 -13.93 -15.03 2.90
N THR A 60 -14.95 -14.21 3.16
CA THR A 60 -15.34 -13.06 2.31
C THR A 60 -14.82 -11.72 2.82
N ARG A 61 -14.03 -11.72 3.91
CA ARG A 61 -13.31 -10.55 4.38
C ARG A 61 -12.17 -10.20 3.43
N ARG A 62 -11.94 -8.90 3.25
CA ARG A 62 -10.66 -8.39 2.73
C ARG A 62 -9.63 -8.68 3.80
N HIS A 63 -8.46 -9.19 3.41
CA HIS A 63 -7.40 -9.56 4.35
C HIS A 63 -6.19 -8.65 4.11
N ARG A 64 -6.39 -7.33 4.20
CA ARG A 64 -5.38 -6.37 3.74
C ARG A 64 -4.62 -5.71 4.87
N ASN A 65 -3.31 -5.57 4.69
CA ASN A 65 -2.49 -4.63 5.46
C ASN A 65 -2.20 -3.43 4.56
N ASN A 66 -2.62 -2.25 4.97
CA ASN A 66 -2.49 -1.03 4.17
C ASN A 66 -1.50 -0.09 4.84
N TYR A 67 -0.74 0.62 4.00
CA TYR A 67 0.30 1.54 4.42
C TYR A 67 0.20 2.82 3.59
N ILE A 68 0.42 3.96 4.23
CA ILE A 68 0.84 5.18 3.54
C ILE A 68 2.32 5.34 3.82
N VAL A 69 3.13 5.41 2.76
CA VAL A 69 4.58 5.44 2.82
C VAL A 69 5.13 6.69 2.12
N GLU A 70 6.15 7.30 2.71
CA GLU A 70 6.98 8.33 2.08
C GLU A 70 8.23 7.67 1.52
N VAL A 71 8.65 8.07 0.31
CA VAL A 71 9.85 7.56 -0.36
C VAL A 71 10.96 8.61 -0.40
N GLU A 72 12.20 8.20 -0.66
CA GLU A 72 13.37 9.10 -0.67
C GLU A 72 13.23 10.32 -1.60
N SER A 73 12.53 10.18 -2.73
CA SER A 73 12.29 11.30 -3.65
C SER A 73 11.16 12.25 -3.22
N GLY A 74 10.56 12.00 -2.05
CA GLY A 74 9.59 12.87 -1.37
C GLY A 74 8.13 12.69 -1.79
N GLU A 75 7.83 11.66 -2.60
CA GLU A 75 6.46 11.23 -2.91
C GLU A 75 5.84 10.41 -1.78
N ASP A 76 4.51 10.46 -1.71
CA ASP A 76 3.73 9.62 -0.79
C ASP A 76 2.89 8.64 -1.60
N PHE A 77 2.89 7.37 -1.19
CA PHE A 77 2.12 6.31 -1.83
C PHE A 77 1.26 5.58 -0.82
N GLU A 78 0.09 5.14 -1.28
CA GLU A 78 -0.71 4.14 -0.57
C GLU A 78 -0.45 2.77 -1.20
N ILE A 79 0.03 1.84 -0.39
CA ILE A 79 0.30 0.45 -0.79
C ILE A 79 -0.46 -0.50 0.14
N TYR A 80 -0.75 -1.71 -0.35
CA TYR A 80 -1.34 -2.74 0.49
C TYR A 80 -0.86 -4.14 0.14
N LEU A 81 -0.77 -4.98 1.17
CA LEU A 81 -0.61 -6.41 1.06
C LEU A 81 -1.99 -7.06 1.12
N ASP A 82 -2.40 -7.74 0.05
CA ASP A 82 -3.57 -8.61 0.05
C ASP A 82 -3.19 -10.03 0.49
N ARG A 83 -3.75 -10.44 1.64
CA ARG A 83 -3.53 -11.76 2.26
C ARG A 83 -4.69 -12.74 2.00
N GLY A 84 -5.63 -12.38 1.13
CA GLY A 84 -6.82 -13.19 0.86
C GLY A 84 -6.49 -14.55 0.25
N SER A 85 -7.20 -15.59 0.69
CA SER A 85 -7.12 -16.95 0.12
C SER A 85 -5.69 -17.52 0.03
N GLY A 86 -4.84 -17.23 1.01
CA GLY A 86 -3.45 -17.71 1.07
C GLY A 86 -2.47 -16.99 0.15
N ARG A 87 -2.93 -15.96 -0.59
CA ARG A 87 -2.06 -15.11 -1.41
C ARG A 87 -1.30 -14.12 -0.53
N ARG A 88 -0.17 -13.60 -1.01
CA ARG A 88 0.58 -12.48 -0.40
C ARG A 88 1.03 -11.52 -1.49
N ASN A 89 0.06 -10.86 -2.11
CA ASN A 89 0.32 -9.95 -3.22
C ASN A 89 0.35 -8.51 -2.73
N TRP A 90 1.38 -7.78 -3.10
CA TRP A 90 1.49 -6.36 -2.85
C TRP A 90 0.99 -5.55 -4.04
N TYR A 91 0.33 -4.44 -3.73
CA TYR A 91 -0.21 -3.51 -4.71
C TYR A 91 0.09 -2.08 -4.33
N ILE A 92 0.37 -1.27 -5.34
CA ILE A 92 0.29 0.18 -5.25
C ILE A 92 -1.15 0.60 -5.55
N TYR A 93 -1.82 1.23 -4.59
CA TYR A 93 -3.19 1.66 -4.77
C TYR A 93 -3.24 3.03 -5.45
N ARG A 94 -2.52 4.02 -4.91
CA ARG A 94 -2.49 5.38 -5.44
C ARG A 94 -1.23 6.13 -5.03
N GLN A 95 -0.89 7.15 -5.80
CA GLN A 95 0.07 8.18 -5.43
C GLN A 95 -0.68 9.35 -4.77
N ILE A 96 -0.38 9.65 -3.51
CA ILE A 96 -1.02 10.73 -2.75
C ILE A 96 -0.33 12.06 -3.04
N LYS A 97 1.00 12.08 -2.93
CA LYS A 97 1.83 13.26 -3.19
C LYS A 97 2.79 12.98 -4.34
N LYS A 98 2.81 13.87 -5.32
CA LYS A 98 3.77 13.82 -6.43
C LYS A 98 5.12 14.40 -6.04
N ARG A 99 6.16 14.01 -6.76
CA ARG A 99 7.50 14.56 -6.60
C ARG A 99 7.44 16.08 -6.78
N PRO A 100 8.11 16.88 -5.93
CA PRO A 100 8.30 18.29 -6.21
C PRO A 100 9.01 18.43 -7.56
N LYS A 101 8.46 19.24 -8.49
CA LYS A 101 9.24 19.65 -9.66
C LYS A 101 10.40 20.52 -9.13
N GLY A 102 11.64 20.11 -9.43
CA GLY A 102 12.81 20.98 -9.20
C GLY A 102 12.58 22.30 -9.94
N ARG A 103 12.88 23.41 -9.26
CA ARG A 103 12.88 24.75 -9.88
C ARG A 103 13.99 24.85 -10.92
#